data_AF-A0A4V2ZJR3-F1
#
_entry.id   AF-A0A4V2ZJR3-F1
#
_cell.length_a   1.000
_cell.length_b   1.000
_cell.length_c   1.000
_cell.angle_alpha   90.00
_cell.angle_beta   90.00
_cell.angle_gamma   90.00
#
_symmetry.space_group_name_H-M   'P 1'
#
loop_
_entity.id
_entity.type
_entity.pdbx_description
1 polymer ?
#
loop_
_entity_poly.entity_id
_entity_poly.type
_entity_poly.pdbx_seq_one_letter_code
_entity_poly.pdbx_strand_id
1 'polypeptide(L)'
;MTVHHLPEEVAAFARRLGGLVAELDEGAGWYGVFRQRDPDGMRACLDGTEVPPWDVVEALLQDLAAARERTAGAGTVPAETVRVRELHAAAVAAYDRRPGGRAALHRRLALMEREQAGAARRGQELVALLATVPEGSPEADRLAHDLAWVRDDHARATARVEELGARLAALPEPPAPPPPPPAPAPARPARRRPRGARYAWLDDEDDAGTDAPDPVPAPEPVPDLPATAPAPRGARFGGGAAAHETPHPTDHPTPHTTPHHADHPTPATPTPHDTVTALLRLRAEGRSGEAHALLCEAATWPAARLPELAAALDRAGLGPDWATLLWEAAAALPPERLVDLVGALSADGRDLDARQLLHQGVARPTAETAAAVLALDESGRTEEARVLIAAFVRSRTAEDAARLAAYAPHRLVPHLLAAAREAAATSPSHERDLVHALRVAGLTAP
;
A
#
# COMPACT_ATOMS: atom_id res chain seq x y z
N MET A 1 -22.40 8.10 -34.73
CA MET A 1 -22.83 8.16 -33.32
C MET A 1 -22.82 6.74 -32.76
N THR A 2 -21.66 6.25 -32.32
CA THR A 2 -21.58 4.95 -31.63
C THR A 2 -22.09 5.15 -30.21
N VAL A 3 -23.28 4.64 -29.93
CA VAL A 3 -23.80 4.58 -28.56
C VAL A 3 -22.91 3.62 -27.79
N HIS A 4 -22.01 4.15 -26.97
CA HIS A 4 -21.20 3.33 -26.06
C HIS A 4 -22.14 2.80 -24.98
N HIS A 5 -22.70 1.61 -25.22
CA HIS A 5 -23.43 0.90 -24.18
C HIS A 5 -22.46 0.55 -23.05
N LEU A 6 -22.78 1.02 -21.84
CA LEU A 6 -22.09 0.64 -20.62
C LEU A 6 -22.14 -0.90 -20.48
N PRO A 7 -21.04 -1.55 -20.04
CA PRO A 7 -21.10 -2.95 -19.65
C PRO A 7 -22.24 -3.17 -18.66
N GLU A 8 -22.97 -4.28 -18.79
CA GLU A 8 -24.16 -4.56 -18.00
C GLU A 8 -23.86 -4.53 -16.50
N GLU A 9 -22.69 -5.04 -16.11
CA GLU A 9 -22.20 -5.08 -14.73
C GLU A 9 -21.98 -3.67 -14.17
N VAL A 10 -21.39 -2.77 -14.97
CA VAL A 10 -21.18 -1.36 -14.58
C VAL A 10 -22.51 -0.66 -14.41
N ALA A 11 -23.46 -0.87 -15.35
CA ALA A 11 -24.80 -0.30 -15.24
C ALA A 11 -25.59 -0.84 -14.05
N ALA A 12 -25.44 -2.14 -13.73
CA ALA A 12 -26.08 -2.76 -12.58
C ALA A 12 -25.54 -2.20 -11.26
N PHE A 13 -24.22 -2.03 -11.14
CA PHE A 13 -23.60 -1.40 -9.98
C PHE A 13 -24.01 0.07 -9.84
N ALA A 14 -23.97 0.86 -10.92
CA ALA A 14 -24.36 2.27 -10.89
C ALA A 14 -25.82 2.46 -10.43
N ARG A 15 -26.76 1.64 -10.94
CA ARG A 15 -28.16 1.65 -10.45
C ARG A 15 -28.25 1.32 -8.96
N ARG A 16 -27.47 0.34 -8.49
CA ARG A 16 -27.45 -0.02 -7.07
C ARG A 16 -26.91 1.13 -6.23
N LEU A 17 -25.80 1.73 -6.64
CA LEU A 17 -25.19 2.89 -5.99
C LEU A 17 -26.17 4.07 -5.92
N GLY A 18 -26.86 4.37 -7.02
CA GLY A 18 -27.92 5.37 -7.07
C GLY A 18 -29.03 5.11 -6.06
N GLY A 19 -29.45 3.85 -5.91
CA GLY A 19 -30.42 3.46 -4.88
C GLY A 19 -29.91 3.64 -3.45
N LEU A 20 -28.62 3.39 -3.19
CA LEU A 20 -28.03 3.60 -1.85
C LEU A 20 -27.98 5.08 -1.49
N VAL A 21 -27.47 5.93 -2.39
CA VAL A 21 -27.31 7.36 -2.10
C VAL A 21 -28.64 8.13 -2.06
N ALA A 22 -29.70 7.61 -2.68
CA ALA A 22 -31.04 8.19 -2.60
C ALA A 22 -31.65 8.13 -1.19
N GLU A 23 -31.13 7.27 -0.31
CA GLU A 23 -31.50 7.21 1.11
C GLU A 23 -30.67 8.16 1.98
N LEU A 24 -29.63 8.80 1.43
CA LEU A 24 -28.71 9.67 2.15
C LEU A 24 -29.08 11.15 2.00
N ASP A 25 -28.73 11.94 3.02
CA ASP A 25 -28.81 13.40 2.96
C ASP A 25 -27.61 13.95 2.14
N GLU A 26 -27.89 14.71 1.08
CA GLU A 26 -26.87 15.30 0.21
C GLU A 26 -25.95 16.32 0.92
N GLY A 27 -26.37 16.85 2.07
CA GLY A 27 -25.62 17.85 2.84
C GLY A 27 -24.88 17.28 4.05
N ALA A 28 -24.96 15.98 4.31
CA ALA A 28 -24.40 15.36 5.52
C ALA A 28 -23.57 14.11 5.22
N GLY A 29 -22.80 13.68 6.23
CA GLY A 29 -21.96 12.48 6.14
C GLY A 29 -20.85 12.59 5.10
N TRP A 30 -20.26 11.44 4.78
CA TRP A 30 -19.28 11.32 3.70
C TRP A 30 -19.87 11.62 2.33
N TYR A 31 -21.14 11.30 2.08
CA TYR A 31 -21.80 11.59 0.82
C TYR A 31 -21.79 13.09 0.50
N GLY A 32 -22.15 13.93 1.48
CA GLY A 32 -22.06 15.38 1.33
C GLY A 32 -20.64 15.90 1.13
N VAL A 33 -19.66 15.35 1.86
CA VAL A 33 -18.24 15.68 1.70
C VAL A 33 -17.75 15.37 0.28
N PHE A 34 -18.05 14.18 -0.25
CA PHE A 34 -17.64 13.80 -1.59
C PHE A 34 -18.31 14.65 -2.67
N ARG A 35 -19.61 14.95 -2.52
CA ARG A 35 -20.35 15.84 -3.41
C ARG A 35 -19.77 17.25 -3.44
N GLN A 36 -19.34 17.77 -2.30
CA GLN A 36 -18.74 19.09 -2.21
C GLN A 36 -17.31 19.12 -2.80
N ARG A 37 -16.53 18.06 -2.57
CA ARG A 37 -15.13 17.99 -2.98
C ARG A 37 -14.95 17.65 -4.46
N ASP A 38 -15.76 16.74 -4.98
CA ASP A 38 -15.71 16.28 -6.37
C ASP A 38 -17.12 15.99 -6.91
N PRO A 39 -17.91 17.04 -7.20
CA PRO A 39 -19.28 16.88 -7.70
C PRO A 39 -19.32 16.18 -9.07
N ASP A 40 -18.28 16.34 -9.89
CA ASP A 40 -18.21 15.78 -11.24
C ASP A 40 -17.87 14.29 -11.18
N GLY A 41 -16.89 13.90 -10.35
CA GLY A 41 -16.55 12.51 -10.10
C GLY A 41 -17.70 11.73 -9.46
N MET A 42 -18.41 12.33 -8.50
CA MET A 42 -19.59 11.68 -7.90
C MET A 42 -20.70 11.46 -8.94
N ARG A 43 -20.97 12.45 -9.80
CA ARG A 43 -21.93 12.29 -10.92
C ARG A 43 -21.48 11.20 -11.89
N ALA A 44 -20.21 11.18 -12.26
CA ALA A 44 -19.66 10.16 -13.14
C ALA A 44 -19.83 8.73 -12.58
N CYS A 45 -19.68 8.56 -11.26
CA CYS A 45 -19.92 7.30 -10.57
C CYS A 45 -21.40 6.87 -10.59
N LEU A 46 -22.31 7.81 -10.35
CA LEU A 46 -23.75 7.55 -10.35
C LEU A 46 -24.30 7.27 -11.76
N ASP A 47 -23.74 7.93 -12.78
CA ASP A 47 -24.05 7.70 -14.18
C ASP A 47 -23.40 6.41 -14.73
N GLY A 48 -22.49 5.80 -13.95
CA GLY A 48 -21.73 4.61 -14.33
C GLY A 48 -20.61 4.86 -15.35
N THR A 49 -20.30 6.12 -15.66
CA THR A 49 -19.19 6.47 -16.57
C THR A 49 -17.83 6.25 -15.92
N GLU A 50 -17.78 6.32 -14.59
CA GLU A 50 -16.65 5.91 -13.75
C GLU A 50 -17.12 4.86 -12.73
N VAL A 51 -16.22 4.00 -12.29
CA VAL A 51 -16.47 3.09 -11.15
C VAL A 51 -15.75 3.65 -9.93
N PRO A 52 -16.45 3.98 -8.83
CA PRO A 52 -15.84 4.56 -7.65
C PRO A 52 -14.84 3.57 -7.01
N PRO A 53 -13.76 4.08 -6.39
CA PRO A 53 -12.91 3.30 -5.50
C PRO A 53 -13.70 2.63 -4.38
N TRP A 54 -13.25 1.47 -3.88
CA TRP A 54 -13.99 0.76 -2.82
C TRP A 54 -14.08 1.59 -1.53
N ASP A 55 -13.06 2.36 -1.18
CA ASP A 55 -13.06 3.22 0.03
C ASP A 55 -14.17 4.28 0.03
N VAL A 56 -14.59 4.72 -1.16
CA VAL A 56 -15.72 5.65 -1.32
C VAL A 56 -17.02 4.90 -1.09
N VAL A 57 -17.18 3.71 -1.68
CA VAL A 57 -18.38 2.87 -1.51
C VAL A 57 -18.56 2.46 -0.05
N GLU A 58 -17.48 2.10 0.63
CA GLU A 58 -17.48 1.72 2.04
C GLU A 58 -17.91 2.88 2.94
N ALA A 59 -17.42 4.10 2.69
CA ALA A 59 -17.85 5.30 3.41
C ALA A 59 -19.35 5.62 3.18
N LEU A 60 -19.87 5.41 1.96
CA LEU A 60 -21.31 5.57 1.68
C LEU A 60 -22.17 4.52 2.39
N LEU A 61 -21.68 3.28 2.51
CA LEU A 61 -22.37 2.23 3.27
C LEU A 61 -22.37 2.52 4.77
N GLN A 62 -21.33 3.16 5.30
CA GLN A 62 -21.29 3.64 6.69
C GLN A 62 -22.31 4.76 6.93
N ASP A 63 -22.39 5.75 6.04
CA ASP A 63 -23.42 6.80 6.11
C ASP A 63 -24.84 6.19 6.09
N LEU A 64 -25.06 5.18 5.24
CA LEU A 64 -26.33 4.49 5.11
C LEU A 64 -26.69 3.70 6.38
N ALA A 65 -25.72 3.00 6.97
CA ALA A 65 -25.90 2.34 8.24
C ALA A 65 -26.31 3.34 9.32
N ALA A 66 -25.59 4.47 9.43
CA ALA A 66 -25.91 5.53 10.38
C ALA A 66 -27.28 6.18 10.10
N ALA A 67 -27.71 6.28 8.85
CA ALA A 67 -29.04 6.78 8.48
C ALA A 67 -30.17 5.82 8.86
N ARG A 68 -29.97 4.53 8.64
CA ARG A 68 -30.97 3.49 8.95
C ARG A 68 -31.05 3.20 10.44
N GLU A 69 -29.94 3.27 11.17
CA GLU A 69 -29.95 3.18 12.64
C GLU A 69 -30.82 4.27 13.28
N ARG A 70 -30.77 5.49 12.74
CA ARG A 70 -31.63 6.60 13.19
C ARG A 70 -33.12 6.38 12.92
N THR A 71 -33.47 5.53 11.95
CA THR A 71 -34.84 5.43 11.42
C THR A 71 -35.55 4.13 11.80
N ALA A 72 -34.86 2.98 11.84
CA ALA A 72 -35.49 1.66 11.87
C ALA A 72 -35.06 0.74 13.03
N GLY A 73 -34.06 1.11 13.84
CA GLY A 73 -33.46 0.19 14.81
C GLY A 73 -32.68 -0.96 14.14
N ALA A 74 -31.71 -1.54 14.84
CA ALA A 74 -30.64 -2.34 14.24
C ALA A 74 -31.09 -3.64 13.55
N GLY A 75 -30.78 -3.77 12.26
CA GLY A 75 -30.71 -5.06 11.57
C GLY A 75 -30.97 -4.99 10.06
N THR A 76 -29.89 -5.06 9.26
CA THR A 76 -29.76 -5.65 7.89
C THR A 76 -28.52 -5.16 7.10
N VAL A 77 -27.53 -4.52 7.73
CA VAL A 77 -26.36 -3.93 7.01
C VAL A 77 -25.36 -4.96 6.42
N PRO A 78 -25.01 -6.09 7.09
CA PRO A 78 -23.91 -6.95 6.61
C PRO A 78 -24.17 -7.62 5.25
N ALA A 79 -25.40 -8.09 5.01
CA ALA A 79 -25.76 -8.74 3.75
C ALA A 79 -25.77 -7.76 2.57
N GLU A 80 -26.10 -6.50 2.82
CA GLU A 80 -26.08 -5.45 1.80
C GLU A 80 -24.65 -5.10 1.39
N THR A 81 -23.74 -4.96 2.36
CA THR A 81 -22.31 -4.71 2.08
C THR A 81 -21.71 -5.81 1.23
N VAL A 82 -21.97 -7.09 1.57
CA VAL A 82 -21.50 -8.24 0.77
C VAL A 82 -22.05 -8.15 -0.66
N ARG A 83 -23.35 -7.89 -0.82
CA ARG A 83 -23.97 -7.79 -2.14
C ARG A 83 -23.43 -6.63 -2.97
N VAL A 84 -23.19 -5.48 -2.35
CA VAL A 84 -22.62 -4.30 -3.02
C VAL A 84 -21.17 -4.56 -3.42
N ARG A 85 -20.40 -5.29 -2.60
CA ARG A 85 -19.03 -5.70 -2.91
C ARG A 85 -18.94 -6.61 -4.12
N GLU A 86 -19.85 -7.59 -4.22
CA GLU A 86 -19.93 -8.47 -5.40
C GLU A 86 -20.23 -7.68 -6.68
N LEU A 87 -21.21 -6.77 -6.62
CA LEU A 87 -21.57 -5.92 -7.77
C LEU A 87 -20.43 -4.98 -8.15
N HIS A 88 -19.75 -4.40 -7.17
CA HIS A 88 -18.58 -3.53 -7.39
C HIS A 88 -17.45 -4.31 -8.07
N ALA A 89 -17.11 -5.50 -7.57
CA ALA A 89 -16.05 -6.33 -8.15
C ALA A 89 -16.36 -6.71 -9.61
N ALA A 90 -17.62 -7.08 -9.91
CA ALA A 90 -18.06 -7.37 -11.27
C ALA A 90 -17.98 -6.13 -12.18
N ALA A 91 -18.41 -4.97 -11.69
CA ALA A 91 -18.33 -3.70 -12.42
C ALA A 91 -16.88 -3.30 -12.70
N VAL A 92 -15.99 -3.37 -11.71
CA VAL A 92 -14.55 -3.11 -11.86
C VAL A 92 -13.94 -4.02 -12.92
N ALA A 93 -14.19 -5.33 -12.84
CA ALA A 93 -13.64 -6.29 -13.80
C ALA A 93 -14.15 -6.06 -15.24
N ALA A 94 -15.41 -5.65 -15.41
CA ALA A 94 -15.95 -5.30 -16.72
C ALA A 94 -15.39 -3.96 -17.23
N TYR A 95 -15.28 -2.97 -16.35
CA TYR A 95 -14.72 -1.65 -16.63
C TYR A 95 -13.26 -1.76 -17.10
N ASP A 96 -12.44 -2.54 -16.42
CA ASP A 96 -11.00 -2.66 -16.70
C ASP A 96 -10.68 -3.44 -17.97
N ARG A 97 -11.57 -4.37 -18.37
CA ARG A 97 -11.42 -5.16 -19.60
C ARG A 97 -11.76 -4.39 -20.88
N ARG A 98 -12.32 -3.17 -20.77
CA ARG A 98 -12.66 -2.37 -21.96
C ARG A 98 -11.42 -2.01 -22.78
N PRO A 99 -11.55 -1.73 -24.08
CA PRO A 99 -10.46 -1.20 -24.89
C PRO A 99 -9.81 0.02 -24.23
N GLY A 100 -8.49 -0.02 -24.00
CA GLY A 100 -7.74 1.04 -23.32
C GLY A 100 -7.82 1.02 -21.78
N GLY A 101 -8.53 0.06 -21.16
CA GLY A 101 -8.69 -0.06 -19.71
C GLY A 101 -7.36 -0.21 -18.96
N ARG A 102 -6.46 -1.10 -19.41
CA ARG A 102 -5.10 -1.23 -18.86
C ARG A 102 -4.32 0.08 -18.87
N ALA A 103 -4.36 0.83 -19.98
CA ALA A 103 -3.67 2.12 -20.08
C ALA A 103 -4.31 3.18 -19.18
N ALA A 104 -5.64 3.16 -19.02
CA ALA A 104 -6.35 4.03 -18.08
C ALA A 104 -5.98 3.71 -16.62
N LEU A 105 -5.90 2.43 -16.25
CA LEU A 105 -5.45 2.00 -14.93
C LEU A 105 -4.03 2.46 -14.61
N HIS A 106 -3.06 2.29 -15.53
CA HIS A 106 -1.70 2.81 -15.32
C HIS A 106 -1.68 4.33 -15.12
N ARG A 107 -2.46 5.09 -15.90
CA ARG A 107 -2.56 6.55 -15.73
C ARG A 107 -3.15 6.90 -14.36
N ARG A 108 -4.17 6.18 -13.91
CA ARG A 108 -4.80 6.40 -12.60
C ARG A 108 -3.85 6.02 -11.46
N LEU A 109 -3.14 4.90 -11.55
CA LEU A 109 -2.14 4.50 -10.57
C LEU A 109 -1.05 5.57 -10.43
N ALA A 110 -0.46 6.02 -11.53
CA ALA A 110 0.56 7.07 -11.51
C ALA A 110 0.03 8.40 -10.94
N LEU A 111 -1.26 8.70 -11.12
CA LEU A 111 -1.89 9.86 -10.48
C LEU A 111 -2.01 9.65 -8.96
N MET A 112 -2.50 8.50 -8.50
CA MET A 112 -2.65 8.21 -7.07
C MET A 112 -1.30 8.13 -6.35
N GLU A 113 -0.24 7.61 -6.98
CA GLU A 113 1.11 7.63 -6.41
C GLU A 113 1.62 9.08 -6.17
N ARG A 114 1.31 10.00 -7.10
CA ARG A 114 1.64 11.42 -6.92
C ARG A 114 0.82 12.07 -5.81
N GLU A 115 -0.46 11.73 -5.71
CA GLU A 115 -1.34 12.21 -4.63
C GLU A 115 -0.89 11.68 -3.26
N GLN A 116 -0.56 10.38 -3.17
CA GLN A 116 -0.01 9.75 -1.97
C GLN A 116 1.28 10.45 -1.53
N ALA A 117 2.24 10.62 -2.45
CA ALA A 117 3.49 11.32 -2.15
C ALA A 117 3.25 12.80 -1.77
N GLY A 118 2.25 13.45 -2.39
CA GLY A 118 1.85 14.81 -2.07
C GLY A 118 1.26 14.94 -0.67
N ALA A 119 0.32 14.06 -0.31
CA ALA A 119 -0.29 14.02 1.02
C ALA A 119 0.75 13.70 2.10
N ALA A 120 1.67 12.77 1.84
CA ALA A 120 2.77 12.45 2.75
C ALA A 120 3.66 13.68 3.02
N ARG A 121 4.09 14.39 1.97
CA ARG A 121 4.87 15.63 2.11
C ARG A 121 4.10 16.71 2.87
N ARG A 122 2.83 16.92 2.52
CA ARG A 122 1.97 17.92 3.18
C ARG A 122 1.77 17.59 4.66
N GLY A 123 1.64 16.31 5.01
CA GLY A 123 1.53 15.85 6.39
C GLY A 123 2.80 16.16 7.19
N GLN A 124 3.98 15.93 6.59
CA GLN A 124 5.27 16.29 7.20
C GLN A 124 5.40 17.81 7.43
N GLU A 125 4.99 18.62 6.47
CA GLU A 125 4.97 20.09 6.61
C GLU A 125 4.06 20.54 7.74
N LEU A 126 2.85 19.98 7.84
CA LEU A 126 1.89 20.33 8.90
C LEU A 126 2.40 19.92 10.28
N VAL A 127 3.04 18.76 10.40
CA VAL A 127 3.70 18.33 11.65
C VAL A 127 4.83 19.30 12.03
N ALA A 128 5.66 19.71 11.07
CA ALA A 128 6.73 20.67 11.32
C ALA A 128 6.18 22.03 11.77
N LEU A 129 5.11 22.53 11.13
CA LEU A 129 4.44 23.78 11.53
C LEU A 129 3.82 23.68 12.92
N LEU A 130 3.15 22.57 13.21
CA LEU A 130 2.52 22.32 14.52
C LEU A 130 3.55 22.37 15.66
N ALA A 131 4.79 21.91 15.41
CA ALA A 131 5.88 21.98 16.38
C ALA A 131 6.39 23.42 16.64
N THR A 132 6.06 24.39 15.79
CA THR A 132 6.48 25.80 15.94
C THR A 132 5.45 26.67 16.66
N VAL A 133 4.21 26.20 16.81
CA VAL A 133 3.13 26.95 17.44
C VAL A 133 2.91 26.51 18.88
N PRO A 134 2.49 27.40 19.80
CA PRO A 134 2.17 27.01 21.17
C PRO A 134 1.02 26.00 21.21
N GLU A 135 1.19 24.97 22.03
CA GLU A 135 0.16 23.94 22.28
C GLU A 135 -1.13 24.58 22.84
N GLY A 136 -2.29 24.11 22.36
CA GLY A 136 -3.60 24.64 22.74
C GLY A 136 -3.95 26.01 22.16
N SER A 137 -3.15 26.55 21.24
CA SER A 137 -3.52 27.76 20.49
C SER A 137 -4.57 27.47 19.41
N PRO A 138 -5.43 28.44 19.03
CA PRO A 138 -6.37 28.28 17.92
C PRO A 138 -5.68 27.99 16.56
N GLU A 139 -4.41 28.33 16.43
CA GLU A 139 -3.60 27.97 15.27
C GLU A 139 -3.15 26.51 15.32
N ALA A 140 -2.73 26.01 16.48
CA ALA A 140 -2.45 24.58 16.69
C ALA A 140 -3.68 23.71 16.41
N ASP A 141 -4.88 24.13 16.87
CA ASP A 141 -6.12 23.39 16.61
C ASP A 141 -6.46 23.31 15.13
N ARG A 142 -6.30 24.42 14.39
CA ARG A 142 -6.51 24.46 12.94
C ARG A 142 -5.51 23.57 12.20
N LEU A 143 -4.22 23.64 12.54
CA LEU A 143 -3.19 22.80 11.93
C LEU A 143 -3.39 21.32 12.25
N ALA A 144 -3.83 20.99 13.47
CA ALA A 144 -4.16 19.63 13.87
C ALA A 144 -5.37 19.09 13.08
N HIS A 145 -6.39 19.92 12.87
CA HIS A 145 -7.54 19.59 12.02
C HIS A 145 -7.13 19.34 10.56
N ASP A 146 -6.33 20.23 9.97
CA ASP A 146 -5.80 20.06 8.61
C ASP A 146 -4.94 18.80 8.49
N LEU A 147 -4.13 18.50 9.51
CA LEU A 147 -3.30 17.30 9.55
C LEU A 147 -4.14 16.02 9.59
N ALA A 148 -5.26 16.03 10.32
CA ALA A 148 -6.18 14.90 10.35
C ALA A 148 -6.78 14.62 8.95
N TRP A 149 -7.18 15.67 8.23
CA TRP A 149 -7.64 15.55 6.84
C TRP A 149 -6.56 15.03 5.89
N VAL A 150 -5.34 15.56 5.99
CA VAL A 150 -4.22 15.12 5.14
C VAL A 150 -3.84 13.66 5.42
N ARG A 151 -3.97 13.21 6.67
CA ARG A 151 -3.76 11.79 7.03
C ARG A 151 -4.84 10.88 6.45
N ASP A 152 -6.10 11.29 6.48
CA ASP A 152 -7.19 10.55 5.82
C ASP A 152 -6.96 10.46 4.30
N ASP A 153 -6.61 11.58 3.67
CA ASP A 153 -6.27 11.63 2.24
C ASP A 153 -5.10 10.70 1.88
N HIS A 154 -4.05 10.69 2.71
CA HIS A 154 -2.92 9.79 2.52
C HIS A 154 -3.33 8.31 2.66
N ALA A 155 -4.16 7.98 3.65
CA ALA A 155 -4.65 6.62 3.85
C ALA A 155 -5.50 6.15 2.65
N ARG A 156 -6.41 7.01 2.16
CA ARG A 156 -7.23 6.73 0.97
C ARG A 156 -6.39 6.59 -0.29
N ALA A 157 -5.40 7.46 -0.49
CA ALA A 157 -4.48 7.37 -1.63
C ALA A 157 -3.67 6.06 -1.59
N THR A 158 -3.21 5.64 -0.41
CA THR A 158 -2.48 4.38 -0.20
C THR A 158 -3.36 3.18 -0.56
N ALA A 159 -4.59 3.11 -0.02
CA ALA A 159 -5.53 2.03 -0.33
C ALA A 159 -5.85 1.96 -1.83
N ARG A 160 -5.96 3.11 -2.50
CA ARG A 160 -6.22 3.18 -3.95
C ARG A 160 -5.01 2.73 -4.79
N VAL A 161 -3.79 3.04 -4.38
CA VAL A 161 -2.57 2.55 -5.04
C VAL A 161 -2.53 1.02 -4.97
N GLU A 162 -2.82 0.44 -3.81
CA GLU A 162 -2.89 -1.01 -3.62
C GLU A 162 -4.01 -1.64 -4.48
N GLU A 163 -5.22 -1.07 -4.46
CA GLU A 163 -6.36 -1.53 -5.26
C GLU A 163 -6.04 -1.52 -6.76
N LEU A 164 -5.48 -0.42 -7.27
CA LEU A 164 -5.14 -0.27 -8.68
C LEU A 164 -4.01 -1.20 -9.11
N GLY A 165 -3.01 -1.41 -8.24
CA GLY A 165 -1.95 -2.38 -8.44
C GLY A 165 -2.51 -3.81 -8.55
N ALA A 166 -3.40 -4.20 -7.63
CA ALA A 166 -4.05 -5.50 -7.65
C ALA A 166 -4.91 -5.70 -8.90
N ARG A 167 -5.66 -4.67 -9.33
CA ARG A 167 -6.47 -4.70 -10.56
C ARG A 167 -5.62 -4.87 -11.81
N LEU A 168 -4.49 -4.16 -11.89
CA LEU A 168 -3.53 -4.32 -13.00
C LEU A 168 -2.96 -5.74 -13.05
N ALA A 169 -2.60 -6.31 -11.89
CA ALA A 169 -2.10 -7.69 -11.80
C ALA A 169 -3.15 -8.74 -12.16
N ALA A 170 -4.43 -8.47 -11.93
CA ALA A 170 -5.53 -9.37 -12.27
C ALA A 170 -5.92 -9.34 -13.76
N LEU A 171 -5.49 -8.33 -14.53
CA LEU A 171 -5.78 -8.26 -15.96
C LEU A 171 -4.96 -9.29 -16.75
N PRO A 172 -5.56 -10.04 -17.69
CA PRO A 172 -4.84 -11.00 -18.51
C PRO A 172 -3.75 -10.30 -19.32
N GLU A 173 -2.54 -10.85 -19.29
CA GLU A 173 -1.38 -10.31 -20.04
C GLU A 173 -1.77 -10.14 -21.51
N PRO A 174 -1.46 -8.99 -22.15
CA PRO A 174 -1.77 -8.83 -23.55
C PRO A 174 -1.01 -9.90 -24.35
N PRO A 175 -1.61 -10.45 -25.42
CA PRO A 175 -0.93 -11.42 -26.25
C PRO A 175 0.39 -10.81 -26.76
N ALA A 176 1.46 -11.60 -26.69
CA ALA A 176 2.76 -11.16 -27.18
C ALA A 176 2.62 -10.65 -28.62
N PRO A 177 3.26 -9.52 -28.98
CA PRO A 177 3.23 -9.06 -30.35
C PRO A 177 3.73 -10.20 -31.26
N PRO A 178 3.08 -10.43 -32.41
CA PRO A 178 3.51 -11.47 -33.32
C PRO A 178 4.99 -11.23 -33.68
N PRO A 179 5.79 -12.30 -33.84
CA PRO A 179 7.18 -12.15 -34.22
C PRO A 179 7.28 -11.30 -35.49
N PRO A 180 8.24 -10.37 -35.57
CA PRO A 180 8.41 -9.56 -36.75
C PRO A 180 8.56 -10.47 -37.97
N PRO A 181 7.93 -10.13 -39.12
CA PRO A 181 8.07 -10.93 -40.33
C PRO A 181 9.56 -11.07 -40.68
N PRO A 182 9.99 -12.23 -41.20
CA PRO A 182 11.39 -12.43 -41.58
C PRO A 182 11.81 -11.33 -42.55
N ALA A 183 12.94 -10.69 -42.24
CA ALA A 183 13.48 -9.63 -43.08
C ALA A 183 13.62 -10.15 -44.52
N PRO A 184 13.18 -9.38 -45.54
CA PRO A 184 13.36 -9.80 -46.93
C PRO A 184 14.85 -10.01 -47.18
N ALA A 185 15.19 -11.16 -47.76
CA ALA A 185 16.56 -11.51 -48.08
C ALA A 185 17.21 -10.36 -48.89
N PRO A 186 18.48 -10.01 -48.62
CA PRO A 186 19.14 -8.93 -49.34
C PRO A 186 19.10 -9.26 -50.84
N ALA A 187 18.45 -8.38 -51.61
CA ALA A 187 18.41 -8.49 -53.05
C ALA A 187 19.85 -8.58 -53.56
N ARG A 188 20.17 -9.66 -54.28
CA ARG A 188 21.47 -9.83 -54.93
C ARG A 188 21.75 -8.57 -55.75
N PRO A 189 22.97 -7.98 -55.68
CA PRO A 189 23.26 -6.77 -56.42
C PRO A 189 23.02 -7.05 -57.91
N ALA A 190 22.07 -6.33 -58.49
CA ALA A 190 21.78 -6.43 -59.91
C ALA A 190 23.07 -6.08 -60.67
N ARG A 191 23.60 -7.04 -61.44
CA ARG A 191 24.71 -6.79 -62.36
C ARG A 191 24.28 -5.65 -63.26
N ARG A 192 24.96 -4.50 -63.14
CA ARG A 192 24.82 -3.38 -64.08
C ARG A 192 25.05 -3.91 -65.48
N ARG A 193 23.98 -3.95 -66.28
CA ARG A 193 24.10 -4.17 -67.73
C ARG A 193 24.71 -2.89 -68.33
N PRO A 194 25.70 -3.01 -69.22
CA PRO A 194 26.28 -1.86 -69.89
C PRO A 194 25.23 -1.22 -70.81
N ARG A 195 24.98 0.08 -70.64
CA ARG A 195 24.18 0.86 -71.59
C ARG A 195 25.08 1.26 -72.76
N GLY A 196 24.82 0.67 -73.93
CA GLY A 196 25.41 1.05 -75.21
C GLY A 196 24.32 1.24 -76.25
N ALA A 197 24.41 2.30 -77.04
CA ALA A 197 23.41 2.78 -78.01
C ALA A 197 23.25 1.89 -79.27
N ARG A 198 23.24 0.55 -79.11
CA ARG A 198 23.19 -0.41 -80.23
C ARG A 198 22.14 -1.53 -80.07
N TYR A 199 21.18 -1.36 -79.16
CA TYR A 199 20.05 -2.29 -78.99
C TYR A 199 18.71 -1.55 -78.94
N ALA A 200 18.57 -0.50 -79.74
CA ALA A 200 17.27 0.02 -80.11
C ALA A 200 16.71 -0.85 -81.24
N TRP A 201 16.14 -2.02 -80.90
CA TRP A 201 15.12 -2.74 -81.66
C TRP A 201 14.80 -4.06 -80.95
N LEU A 202 13.64 -4.14 -80.32
CA LEU A 202 12.77 -5.31 -80.11
C LEU A 202 11.70 -4.88 -79.12
N ASP A 203 10.58 -4.42 -79.68
CA ASP A 203 9.28 -4.54 -79.04
C ASP A 203 8.95 -6.03 -78.91
N ASP A 204 8.41 -6.43 -77.76
CA ASP A 204 7.39 -7.46 -77.67
C ASP A 204 6.49 -7.08 -76.48
N GLU A 205 5.24 -6.81 -76.84
CA GLU A 205 4.09 -6.77 -75.96
C GLU A 205 3.87 -8.18 -75.38
N ASP A 206 3.56 -8.29 -74.09
CA ASP A 206 2.42 -9.11 -73.70
C ASP A 206 1.93 -8.78 -72.28
N ASP A 207 0.61 -8.74 -72.23
CA ASP A 207 -0.33 -8.31 -71.21
C ASP A 207 -0.55 -9.37 -70.12
N ALA A 208 -0.72 -8.93 -68.87
CA ALA A 208 -1.59 -9.59 -67.88
C ALA A 208 -1.68 -8.73 -66.61
N GLY A 209 -2.80 -8.02 -66.49
CA GLY A 209 -3.10 -7.08 -65.43
C GLY A 209 -3.25 -7.67 -64.02
N THR A 210 -3.17 -6.77 -63.05
CA THR A 210 -3.95 -6.82 -61.81
C THR A 210 -4.19 -5.38 -61.37
N ASP A 211 -5.46 -4.98 -61.37
CA ASP A 211 -5.97 -3.70 -60.88
C ASP A 211 -5.44 -3.40 -59.48
N ALA A 212 -4.69 -2.30 -59.36
CA ALA A 212 -4.31 -1.70 -58.09
C ALA A 212 -5.21 -0.46 -57.87
N PRO A 213 -5.85 -0.30 -56.70
CA PRO A 213 -6.60 0.91 -56.41
C PRO A 213 -5.68 2.11 -56.15
N ASP A 214 -6.11 3.28 -56.64
CA ASP A 214 -5.42 4.56 -56.59
C ASP A 214 -4.95 4.97 -55.17
N PRO A 215 -3.80 5.67 -55.07
CA PRO A 215 -3.27 6.18 -53.81
C PRO A 215 -4.08 7.40 -53.33
N VAL A 216 -4.64 7.27 -52.13
CA VAL A 216 -5.25 8.39 -51.38
C VAL A 216 -4.17 9.41 -51.02
N PRO A 217 -4.38 10.72 -51.24
CA PRO A 217 -3.38 11.75 -50.95
C PRO A 217 -3.16 11.88 -49.44
N ALA A 218 -1.90 12.05 -49.05
CA ALA A 218 -1.48 12.33 -47.68
C ALA A 218 -2.03 13.69 -47.20
N PRO A 219 -2.47 13.82 -45.94
CA PRO A 219 -2.80 15.12 -45.38
C PRO A 219 -1.54 15.96 -45.12
N GLU A 220 -1.60 17.21 -45.56
CA GLU A 220 -0.62 18.27 -45.32
C GLU A 220 -0.48 18.63 -43.82
N PRO A 221 0.67 19.17 -43.39
CA PRO A 221 0.94 19.47 -41.99
C PRO A 221 0.20 20.75 -41.56
N VAL A 222 -0.57 20.67 -40.48
CA VAL A 222 -1.20 21.82 -39.82
C VAL A 222 -0.26 22.35 -38.72
N PRO A 223 -0.14 23.68 -38.53
CA PRO A 223 0.99 24.31 -37.86
C PRO A 223 0.92 24.23 -36.34
N ASP A 224 2.11 24.31 -35.74
CA ASP A 224 2.34 24.33 -34.31
C ASP A 224 2.29 25.77 -33.73
N LEU A 225 1.74 25.87 -32.50
CA LEU A 225 1.96 26.90 -31.44
C LEU A 225 1.10 28.21 -31.45
N PRO A 226 0.75 28.76 -30.26
CA PRO A 226 1.71 29.26 -29.26
C PRO A 226 1.54 28.70 -27.84
N ALA A 227 2.67 28.31 -27.26
CA ALA A 227 2.92 28.37 -25.83
C ALA A 227 3.64 29.69 -25.50
N THR A 228 3.18 30.40 -24.47
CA THR A 228 3.91 31.43 -23.69
C THR A 228 3.15 31.65 -22.39
N ALA A 229 3.70 31.70 -21.17
CA ALA A 229 5.04 31.56 -20.58
C ALA A 229 4.87 31.64 -19.02
N PRO A 230 5.93 31.74 -18.17
CA PRO A 230 7.01 30.78 -17.91
C PRO A 230 7.11 30.39 -16.40
N ALA A 231 7.70 29.24 -16.09
CA ALA A 231 8.31 28.99 -14.78
C ALA A 231 9.85 28.91 -14.94
N PRO A 232 10.63 29.57 -14.08
CA PRO A 232 12.06 29.77 -14.29
C PRO A 232 12.88 28.47 -14.17
N ARG A 233 13.86 28.36 -15.07
CA ARG A 233 14.92 27.34 -15.07
C ARG A 233 16.09 27.78 -14.20
N GLY A 234 16.63 26.83 -13.44
CA GLY A 234 17.97 26.81 -12.83
C GLY A 234 18.00 25.68 -11.80
N ALA A 235 18.96 24.76 -11.68
CA ALA A 235 20.29 24.57 -12.26
C ALA A 235 20.48 23.05 -12.47
N ARG A 236 20.79 22.56 -13.67
CA ARG A 236 22.11 22.07 -14.09
C ARG A 236 23.04 21.62 -12.95
N PHE A 237 23.09 20.31 -12.72
CA PHE A 237 24.35 19.59 -12.57
C PHE A 237 24.32 18.36 -13.47
N GLY A 238 25.37 18.22 -14.28
CA GLY A 238 25.59 17.08 -15.15
C GLY A 238 26.67 16.15 -14.59
N GLY A 239 26.77 14.98 -15.22
CA GLY A 239 27.76 13.94 -14.98
C GLY A 239 27.11 12.71 -14.37
N GLY A 240 27.17 11.52 -14.94
CA GLY A 240 27.83 11.03 -16.13
C GLY A 240 27.50 9.53 -16.23
N ALA A 241 27.27 9.05 -17.44
CA ALA A 241 26.97 7.65 -17.72
C ALA A 241 28.21 6.78 -17.46
N ALA A 242 28.00 5.61 -16.85
CA ALA A 242 28.84 4.44 -17.05
C ALA A 242 27.96 3.19 -16.93
N ALA A 243 27.87 2.48 -18.05
CA ALA A 243 27.31 1.16 -18.15
C ALA A 243 28.25 0.12 -17.51
N HIS A 244 27.69 -0.87 -16.83
CA HIS A 244 28.17 -2.25 -16.75
C HIS A 244 26.95 -3.10 -16.32
N GLU A 245 26.36 -3.88 -17.23
CA GLU A 245 26.82 -5.20 -17.68
C GLU A 245 26.67 -6.25 -16.58
N THR A 246 25.59 -7.02 -16.72
CA THR A 246 25.19 -8.18 -15.92
C THR A 246 26.23 -9.28 -15.99
N PRO A 247 26.44 -10.03 -14.89
CA PRO A 247 26.52 -11.48 -15.06
C PRO A 247 25.75 -12.28 -14.00
N HIS A 248 25.20 -13.40 -14.46
CA HIS A 248 24.65 -14.51 -13.69
C HIS A 248 25.31 -15.80 -14.25
N PRO A 249 25.14 -16.98 -13.65
CA PRO A 249 25.82 -17.52 -12.46
C PRO A 249 26.71 -18.76 -12.80
N THR A 250 27.69 -19.07 -11.95
CA THR A 250 28.44 -20.36 -11.79
C THR A 250 29.46 -20.10 -10.66
N ASP A 251 29.84 -20.95 -9.71
CA ASP A 251 29.75 -22.39 -9.47
C ASP A 251 29.75 -22.63 -7.95
N HIS A 252 29.19 -23.77 -7.52
CA HIS A 252 29.34 -24.31 -6.16
C HIS A 252 30.79 -24.76 -5.88
N PRO A 253 31.37 -24.46 -4.69
CA PRO A 253 32.43 -25.28 -4.13
C PRO A 253 31.91 -26.21 -3.01
N THR A 254 32.30 -27.47 -3.12
CA THR A 254 32.19 -28.51 -2.08
C THR A 254 33.26 -28.32 -1.00
N PRO A 255 33.09 -28.92 0.19
CA PRO A 255 33.87 -28.56 1.38
C PRO A 255 35.23 -29.27 1.40
N HIS A 256 36.30 -28.49 1.58
CA HIS A 256 37.62 -29.02 1.93
C HIS A 256 37.85 -28.95 3.44
N THR A 257 38.20 -30.12 3.96
CA THR A 257 38.54 -30.45 5.33
C THR A 257 39.78 -29.67 5.80
N THR A 258 39.70 -29.14 7.03
CA THR A 258 40.77 -28.43 7.76
C THR A 258 41.99 -29.32 8.03
N PRO A 259 43.16 -28.69 8.23
CA PRO A 259 43.86 -28.94 9.48
C PRO A 259 44.16 -27.65 10.28
N HIS A 260 43.98 -27.84 11.58
CA HIS A 260 44.10 -26.99 12.76
C HIS A 260 45.42 -26.18 12.91
N HIS A 261 45.28 -24.90 13.33
CA HIS A 261 46.14 -24.01 14.16
C HIS A 261 45.94 -22.56 13.68
N ALA A 262 45.65 -21.51 14.45
CA ALA A 262 45.63 -21.25 15.88
C ALA A 262 44.63 -20.09 16.15
N ASP A 263 44.14 -19.96 17.39
CA ASP A 263 43.34 -18.84 17.95
C ASP A 263 42.74 -17.84 16.95
N HIS A 264 41.59 -18.18 16.38
CA HIS A 264 40.66 -17.15 15.97
C HIS A 264 39.89 -16.72 17.21
N PRO A 265 39.95 -15.44 17.65
CA PRO A 265 38.95 -14.97 18.59
C PRO A 265 37.60 -15.21 17.91
N THR A 266 36.70 -15.92 18.60
CA THR A 266 35.26 -15.91 18.27
C THR A 266 34.89 -14.49 17.88
N PRO A 267 34.23 -14.24 16.73
CA PRO A 267 33.83 -12.88 16.37
C PRO A 267 33.06 -12.33 17.55
N ALA A 268 33.68 -11.37 18.25
CA ALA A 268 33.11 -10.82 19.45
C ALA A 268 31.78 -10.21 19.04
N THR A 269 30.70 -10.61 19.71
CA THR A 269 29.38 -10.06 19.43
C THR A 269 29.49 -8.54 19.58
N PRO A 270 29.16 -7.74 18.54
CA PRO A 270 29.38 -6.31 18.56
C PRO A 270 28.72 -5.70 19.80
N THR A 271 29.45 -4.85 20.51
CA THR A 271 28.90 -4.21 21.71
C THR A 271 27.92 -3.10 21.30
N PRO A 272 26.99 -2.70 22.20
CA PRO A 272 26.15 -1.53 21.96
C PRO A 272 26.95 -0.27 21.58
N HIS A 273 28.10 -0.07 22.22
CA HIS A 273 28.98 1.06 21.96
C HIS A 273 29.62 1.01 20.55
N ASP A 274 30.08 -0.17 20.13
CA ASP A 274 30.66 -0.36 18.79
C ASP A 274 29.62 -0.09 17.70
N THR A 275 28.38 -0.53 17.94
CA THR A 275 27.25 -0.33 17.02
C THR A 275 26.90 1.15 16.88
N VAL A 276 26.83 1.89 17.99
CA VAL A 276 26.62 3.35 17.96
C VAL A 276 27.75 4.07 17.22
N THR A 277 29.00 3.67 17.48
CA THR A 277 30.17 4.24 16.80
C THR A 277 30.11 4.00 15.28
N ALA A 278 29.74 2.77 14.88
CA ALA A 278 29.57 2.43 13.47
C ALA A 278 28.40 3.20 12.82
N LEU A 279 27.26 3.35 13.51
CA LEU A 279 26.12 4.13 13.04
C LEU A 279 26.49 5.60 12.81
N LEU A 280 27.16 6.24 13.77
CA LEU A 280 27.60 7.62 13.63
C LEU A 280 28.52 7.80 12.42
N ARG A 281 29.47 6.88 12.21
CA ARG A 281 30.36 6.90 11.05
C ARG A 281 29.58 6.75 9.74
N LEU A 282 28.70 5.76 9.64
CA LEU A 282 27.89 5.52 8.44
C LEU A 282 26.98 6.71 8.11
N ARG A 283 26.41 7.36 9.13
CA ARG A 283 25.60 8.58 8.97
C ARG A 283 26.44 9.76 8.50
N ALA A 284 27.64 9.95 9.07
CA ALA A 284 28.57 11.00 8.63
C ALA A 284 29.06 10.80 7.17
N GLU A 285 29.20 9.55 6.74
CA GLU A 285 29.56 9.18 5.36
C GLU A 285 28.36 9.21 4.38
N GLY A 286 27.14 9.48 4.85
CA GLY A 286 25.92 9.47 4.03
C GLY A 286 25.45 8.07 3.59
N ARG A 287 25.97 7.00 4.20
CA ARG A 287 25.72 5.60 3.85
C ARG A 287 24.48 5.06 4.56
N SER A 288 23.32 5.64 4.25
CA SER A 288 22.08 5.36 4.96
C SER A 288 21.56 3.92 4.84
N GLY A 289 21.80 3.25 3.70
CA GLY A 289 21.39 1.86 3.51
C GLY A 289 22.16 0.87 4.41
N GLU A 290 23.46 1.11 4.60
CA GLU A 290 24.28 0.28 5.48
C GLU A 290 24.01 0.55 6.96
N ALA A 291 23.71 1.81 7.31
CA ALA A 291 23.22 2.13 8.65
C ALA A 291 21.90 1.41 8.95
N HIS A 292 20.98 1.34 7.98
CA HIS A 292 19.74 0.59 8.12
C HIS A 292 20.00 -0.92 8.27
N ALA A 293 20.88 -1.51 7.44
CA ALA A 293 21.24 -2.92 7.56
C ALA A 293 21.82 -3.28 8.95
N LEU A 294 22.65 -2.38 9.52
CA LEU A 294 23.16 -2.54 10.87
C LEU A 294 22.07 -2.47 11.94
N LEU A 295 21.04 -1.64 11.76
CA LEU A 295 19.87 -1.60 12.64
C LEU A 295 19.01 -2.87 12.52
N CYS A 296 18.82 -3.41 11.31
CA CYS A 296 18.13 -4.68 11.10
C CYS A 296 18.87 -5.84 11.77
N GLU A 297 20.20 -5.87 11.69
CA GLU A 297 21.02 -6.86 12.40
C GLU A 297 20.83 -6.72 13.92
N ALA A 298 20.94 -5.49 14.44
CA ALA A 298 20.74 -5.19 15.86
C ALA A 298 19.33 -5.55 16.37
N ALA A 299 18.30 -5.41 15.53
CA ALA A 299 16.92 -5.79 15.87
C ALA A 299 16.75 -7.29 16.17
N THR A 300 17.65 -8.14 15.65
CA THR A 300 17.61 -9.60 15.88
C THR A 300 18.40 -10.06 17.11
N TRP A 301 19.09 -9.14 17.79
CA TRP A 301 19.90 -9.46 18.98
C TRP A 301 19.05 -10.05 20.12
N PRO A 302 19.67 -10.73 21.10
CA PRO A 302 18.99 -11.13 22.33
C PRO A 302 18.28 -9.95 23.00
N ALA A 303 17.00 -10.12 23.33
CA ALA A 303 16.14 -9.11 23.94
C ALA A 303 16.80 -8.34 25.10
N ALA A 304 17.54 -9.04 25.96
CA ALA A 304 18.24 -8.45 27.10
C ALA A 304 19.30 -7.39 26.72
N ARG A 305 19.79 -7.36 25.48
CA ARG A 305 20.82 -6.42 25.00
C ARG A 305 20.24 -5.14 24.38
N LEU A 306 18.95 -5.16 24.03
CA LEU A 306 18.29 -4.07 23.33
C LEU A 306 18.11 -2.83 24.23
N PRO A 307 17.78 -2.95 25.53
CA PRO A 307 17.73 -1.79 26.43
C PRO A 307 19.09 -1.10 26.59
N GLU A 308 20.19 -1.87 26.66
CA GLU A 308 21.55 -1.32 26.71
C GLU A 308 21.91 -0.53 25.43
N LEU A 309 21.51 -1.06 24.27
CA LEU A 309 21.65 -0.38 22.98
C LEU A 309 20.80 0.88 22.90
N ALA A 310 19.56 0.83 23.38
CA ALA A 310 18.68 1.99 23.45
C ALA A 310 19.32 3.12 24.28
N ALA A 311 19.86 2.80 25.46
CA ALA A 311 20.54 3.77 26.29
C ALA A 311 21.81 4.34 25.63
N ALA A 312 22.52 3.54 24.83
CA ALA A 312 23.70 3.99 24.09
C ALA A 312 23.32 4.92 22.91
N LEU A 313 22.25 4.59 22.18
CA LEU A 313 21.70 5.41 21.10
C LEU A 313 21.19 6.77 21.63
N ASP A 314 20.46 6.77 22.75
CA ASP A 314 19.95 8.00 23.37
C ASP A 314 21.09 8.93 23.79
N ARG A 315 22.15 8.40 24.42
CA ARG A 315 23.34 9.19 24.78
C ARG A 315 24.06 9.79 23.57
N ALA A 316 23.95 9.17 22.40
CA ALA A 316 24.52 9.64 21.15
C ALA A 316 23.57 10.54 20.34
N GLY A 317 22.35 10.79 20.82
CA GLY A 317 21.34 11.57 20.10
C GLY A 317 20.71 10.85 18.90
N LEU A 318 20.81 9.52 18.86
CA LEU A 318 20.30 8.66 17.77
C LEU A 318 18.90 8.10 18.07
N GLY A 319 18.04 8.89 18.72
CA GLY A 319 16.64 8.52 19.00
C GLY A 319 15.84 8.07 17.75
N PRO A 320 15.99 8.69 16.56
CA PRO A 320 15.35 8.21 15.34
C PRO A 320 15.81 6.81 14.90
N ASP A 321 17.08 6.46 15.11
CA ASP A 321 17.60 5.13 14.81
C ASP A 321 17.06 4.09 15.80
N TRP A 322 16.84 4.46 17.07
CA TRP A 322 16.14 3.62 18.04
C TRP A 322 14.70 3.34 17.63
N ALA A 323 13.95 4.37 17.20
CA ALA A 323 12.59 4.20 16.70
C ALA A 323 12.53 3.31 15.44
N THR A 324 13.53 3.45 14.55
CA THR A 324 13.68 2.60 13.37
C THR A 324 13.96 1.15 13.77
N LEU A 325 14.85 0.92 14.73
CA LEU A 325 15.16 -0.42 15.22
C LEU A 325 13.93 -1.09 15.84
N LEU A 326 13.17 -0.38 16.68
CA LEU A 326 11.93 -0.91 17.28
C LEU A 326 10.91 -1.30 16.21
N TRP A 327 10.78 -0.52 15.14
CA TRP A 327 9.92 -0.83 14.00
C TRP A 327 10.34 -2.14 13.31
N GLU A 328 11.63 -2.28 13.00
CA GLU A 328 12.17 -3.50 12.39
C GLU A 328 12.04 -4.71 13.33
N ALA A 329 12.28 -4.53 14.62
CA ALA A 329 12.11 -5.59 15.62
C ALA A 329 10.64 -6.05 15.71
N ALA A 330 9.68 -5.13 15.65
CA ALA A 330 8.26 -5.47 15.65
C ALA A 330 7.84 -6.26 14.40
N ALA A 331 8.43 -5.96 13.24
CA ALA A 331 8.13 -6.61 11.96
C ALA A 331 8.84 -7.96 11.80
N ALA A 332 10.09 -8.08 12.26
CA ALA A 332 10.95 -9.23 11.97
C ALA A 332 10.96 -10.33 13.05
N LEU A 333 10.65 -10.00 14.31
CA LEU A 333 10.77 -10.98 15.41
C LEU A 333 9.56 -11.93 15.49
N PRO A 334 9.77 -13.22 15.80
CA PRO A 334 8.67 -14.12 16.13
C PRO A 334 8.00 -13.72 17.47
N PRO A 335 6.75 -14.14 17.72
CA PRO A 335 5.95 -13.72 18.87
C PRO A 335 6.67 -13.84 20.22
N GLU A 336 7.34 -14.96 20.46
CA GLU A 336 8.01 -15.28 21.72
C GLU A 336 9.18 -14.32 21.96
N ARG A 337 9.91 -13.99 20.90
CA ARG A 337 11.05 -13.06 20.95
C ARG A 337 10.62 -11.62 21.13
N LEU A 338 9.46 -11.26 20.58
CA LEU A 338 8.85 -9.95 20.81
C LEU A 338 8.40 -9.82 22.26
N VAL A 339 7.82 -10.87 22.84
CA VAL A 339 7.47 -10.93 24.27
C VAL A 339 8.72 -10.79 25.15
N ASP A 340 9.80 -11.50 24.83
CA ASP A 340 11.07 -11.35 25.53
C ASP A 340 11.58 -9.91 25.50
N LEU A 341 11.50 -9.26 24.33
CA LEU A 341 11.91 -7.86 24.14
C LEU A 341 11.04 -6.89 24.94
N VAL A 342 9.72 -7.04 24.91
CA VAL A 342 8.78 -6.25 25.71
C VAL A 342 9.13 -6.36 27.19
N GLY A 343 9.38 -7.58 27.69
CA GLY A 343 9.78 -7.78 29.09
C GLY A 343 11.14 -7.18 29.43
N ALA A 344 12.12 -7.27 28.53
CA ALA A 344 13.43 -6.65 28.73
C ALA A 344 13.32 -5.12 28.79
N LEU A 345 12.47 -4.51 27.95
CA LEU A 345 12.21 -3.07 27.96
C LEU A 345 11.47 -2.62 29.22
N SER A 346 10.43 -3.34 29.64
CA SER A 346 9.71 -3.03 30.89
C SER A 346 10.60 -3.20 32.13
N ALA A 347 11.46 -4.22 32.17
CA ALA A 347 12.43 -4.40 33.26
C ALA A 347 13.45 -3.25 33.35
N ASP A 348 13.76 -2.60 32.22
CA ASP A 348 14.63 -1.41 32.14
C ASP A 348 13.86 -0.08 32.33
N GLY A 349 12.55 -0.13 32.62
CA GLY A 349 11.70 1.06 32.81
C GLY A 349 11.29 1.77 31.52
N ARG A 350 11.44 1.12 30.36
CA ARG A 350 11.05 1.64 29.03
C ARG A 350 9.63 1.24 28.65
N ASP A 351 8.66 1.58 29.51
CA ASP A 351 7.25 1.18 29.34
C ASP A 351 6.57 1.79 28.11
N LEU A 352 7.04 2.94 27.63
CA LEU A 352 6.55 3.56 26.39
C LEU A 352 6.97 2.73 25.16
N ASP A 353 8.24 2.34 25.09
CA ASP A 353 8.80 1.54 24.00
C ASP A 353 8.14 0.14 23.97
N ALA A 354 7.97 -0.46 25.15
CA ALA A 354 7.26 -1.73 25.31
C ALA A 354 5.80 -1.66 24.80
N ARG A 355 5.07 -0.61 25.18
CA ARG A 355 3.69 -0.39 24.68
C ARG A 355 3.64 -0.12 23.19
N GLN A 356 4.62 0.60 22.64
CA GLN A 356 4.70 0.89 21.21
C GLN A 356 4.91 -0.39 20.39
N LEU A 357 5.83 -1.26 20.83
CA LEU A 357 6.04 -2.60 20.24
C LEU A 357 4.77 -3.44 20.25
N LEU A 358 4.04 -3.47 21.36
CA LEU A 358 2.77 -4.19 21.46
C LEU A 358 1.70 -3.62 20.51
N HIS A 359 1.61 -2.30 20.36
CA HIS A 359 0.68 -1.68 19.41
C HIS A 359 1.05 -1.98 17.95
N GLN A 360 2.34 -2.09 17.62
CA GLN A 360 2.80 -2.44 16.28
C GLN A 360 2.58 -3.93 15.96
N GLY A 361 2.65 -4.81 16.97
CA GLY A 361 2.36 -6.25 16.84
C GLY A 361 0.92 -6.61 16.47
N VAL A 362 0.00 -5.64 16.48
CA VAL A 362 -1.40 -5.78 16.04
C VAL A 362 -1.52 -5.90 14.51
N ALA A 363 -0.56 -5.35 13.75
CA ALA A 363 -0.53 -5.45 12.29
C ALA A 363 -0.25 -6.89 11.81
N ARG A 364 0.15 -7.79 12.71
CA ARG A 364 0.42 -9.19 12.42
C ARG A 364 -0.87 -9.97 12.07
N PRO A 365 -0.75 -11.12 11.38
CA PRO A 365 -1.86 -12.04 11.20
C PRO A 365 -2.44 -12.47 12.56
N THR A 366 -3.78 -12.63 12.63
CA THR A 366 -4.50 -12.97 13.87
C THR A 366 -3.94 -14.20 14.60
N ALA A 367 -3.41 -15.18 13.86
CA ALA A 367 -2.78 -16.38 14.40
C ALA A 367 -1.54 -16.06 15.26
N GLU A 368 -0.69 -15.15 14.79
CA GLU A 368 0.55 -14.77 15.47
C GLU A 368 0.26 -13.91 16.69
N THR A 369 -0.74 -13.03 16.61
CA THR A 369 -1.20 -12.27 17.79
C THR A 369 -1.78 -13.20 18.86
N ALA A 370 -2.55 -14.22 18.47
CA ALA A 370 -3.07 -15.20 19.43
C ALA A 370 -1.94 -15.97 20.13
N ALA A 371 -0.92 -16.40 19.37
CA ALA A 371 0.26 -17.05 19.93
C ALA A 371 1.02 -16.14 20.91
N ALA A 372 1.22 -14.86 20.56
CA ALA A 372 1.86 -13.87 21.43
C ALA A 372 1.10 -13.68 22.76
N VAL A 373 -0.22 -13.53 22.70
CA VAL A 373 -1.08 -13.37 23.88
C VAL A 373 -1.00 -14.59 24.79
N LEU A 374 -1.05 -15.79 24.22
CA LEU A 374 -0.98 -17.04 24.99
C LEU A 374 0.41 -17.23 25.63
N ALA A 375 1.48 -16.91 24.91
CA ALA A 375 2.84 -16.94 25.45
C ALA A 375 3.03 -15.93 26.60
N LEU A 376 2.48 -14.72 26.48
CA LEU A 376 2.47 -13.72 27.56
C LEU A 376 1.77 -14.25 28.81
N ASP A 377 0.58 -14.83 28.64
CA ASP A 377 -0.21 -15.37 29.76
C ASP A 377 0.50 -16.57 30.42
N GLU A 378 1.12 -17.46 29.64
CA GLU A 378 1.93 -18.58 30.15
C GLU A 378 3.19 -18.12 30.89
N SER A 379 3.77 -16.98 30.52
CA SER A 379 4.91 -16.37 31.21
C SER A 379 4.52 -15.54 32.45
N GLY A 380 3.23 -15.47 32.79
CA GLY A 380 2.70 -14.70 33.93
C GLY A 380 2.64 -13.18 33.69
N ARG A 381 2.75 -12.73 32.44
CA ARG A 381 2.76 -11.31 32.03
C ARG A 381 1.37 -10.84 31.62
N THR A 382 0.45 -10.89 32.60
CA THR A 382 -0.99 -10.67 32.38
C THR A 382 -1.32 -9.23 31.97
N GLU A 383 -0.60 -8.22 32.46
CA GLU A 383 -0.84 -6.82 32.08
C GLU A 383 -0.43 -6.54 30.63
N GLU A 384 0.70 -7.09 30.17
CA GLU A 384 1.17 -6.96 28.80
C GLU A 384 0.25 -7.70 27.82
N ALA A 385 -0.24 -8.89 28.20
CA ALA A 385 -1.29 -9.59 27.46
C ALA A 385 -2.56 -8.73 27.36
N ARG A 386 -2.99 -8.11 28.46
CA ARG A 386 -4.17 -7.23 28.49
C ARG A 386 -3.98 -6.00 27.58
N VAL A 387 -2.80 -5.38 27.61
CA VAL A 387 -2.45 -4.24 26.75
C VAL A 387 -2.50 -4.64 25.27
N LEU A 388 -1.95 -5.81 24.90
CA LEU A 388 -1.96 -6.31 23.53
C LEU A 388 -3.39 -6.62 23.05
N ILE A 389 -4.19 -7.30 23.88
CA ILE A 389 -5.60 -7.58 23.60
C ILE A 389 -6.38 -6.26 23.43
N ALA A 390 -6.19 -5.30 24.31
CA ALA A 390 -6.87 -4.02 24.25
C ALA A 390 -6.45 -3.20 23.02
N ALA A 391 -5.16 -3.23 22.65
CA ALA A 391 -4.68 -2.62 21.41
C ALA A 391 -5.33 -3.29 20.19
N PHE A 392 -5.40 -4.62 20.16
CA PHE A 392 -6.01 -5.39 19.07
C PHE A 392 -7.49 -5.07 18.91
N VAL A 393 -8.26 -5.06 20.00
CA VAL A 393 -9.70 -4.73 19.97
C VAL A 393 -9.97 -3.31 19.48
N ARG A 394 -9.10 -2.33 19.80
CA ARG A 394 -9.27 -0.94 19.36
C ARG A 394 -8.95 -0.70 17.88
N SER A 395 -8.22 -1.60 17.24
CA SER A 395 -7.60 -1.37 15.93
C SER A 395 -8.00 -2.39 14.87
N ARG A 396 -8.62 -3.50 15.27
CA ARG A 396 -9.09 -4.58 14.40
C ARG A 396 -10.60 -4.73 14.52
N THR A 397 -11.21 -5.40 13.54
CA THR A 397 -12.67 -5.58 13.54
C THR A 397 -13.13 -6.57 14.61
N ALA A 398 -14.42 -6.53 14.93
CA ALA A 398 -15.04 -7.51 15.82
C ALA A 398 -14.86 -8.96 15.32
N GLU A 399 -14.85 -9.18 14.01
CA GLU A 399 -14.60 -10.49 13.39
C GLU A 399 -13.13 -10.93 13.55
N ASP A 400 -12.17 -10.01 13.46
CA ASP A 400 -10.76 -10.30 13.77
C ASP A 400 -10.59 -10.70 15.23
N ALA A 401 -11.27 -10.01 16.15
CA ALA A 401 -11.28 -10.36 17.56
C ALA A 401 -11.96 -11.71 17.84
N ALA A 402 -13.04 -12.04 17.13
CA ALA A 402 -13.66 -13.37 17.20
C ALA A 402 -12.73 -14.47 16.64
N ARG A 403 -12.00 -14.19 15.54
CA ARG A 403 -10.96 -15.09 15.00
C ARG A 403 -9.81 -15.30 16.00
N LEU A 404 -9.40 -14.26 16.73
CA LEU A 404 -8.41 -14.37 17.81
C LEU A 404 -8.93 -15.28 18.93
N ALA A 405 -10.18 -15.07 19.36
CA ALA A 405 -10.84 -15.89 20.38
C ALA A 405 -10.89 -17.38 20.01
N ALA A 406 -11.03 -17.72 18.73
CA ALA A 406 -11.11 -19.11 18.26
C ALA A 406 -9.88 -19.97 18.62
N TYR A 407 -8.70 -19.36 18.79
CA TYR A 407 -7.47 -20.09 19.13
C TYR A 407 -7.46 -20.64 20.57
N ALA A 408 -8.12 -19.95 21.50
CA ALA A 408 -8.25 -20.40 22.88
C ALA A 408 -9.51 -19.81 23.53
N PRO A 409 -10.71 -20.33 23.19
CA PRO A 409 -11.98 -19.67 23.52
C PRO A 409 -12.17 -19.42 25.02
N HIS A 410 -11.87 -20.41 25.86
CA HIS A 410 -12.05 -20.29 27.31
C HIS A 410 -11.09 -19.29 27.98
N ARG A 411 -9.92 -19.03 27.38
CA ARG A 411 -8.93 -18.07 27.92
C ARG A 411 -9.15 -16.67 27.34
N LEU A 412 -9.38 -16.56 26.03
CA LEU A 412 -9.35 -15.27 25.33
C LEU A 412 -10.70 -14.53 25.34
N VAL A 413 -11.84 -15.23 25.29
CA VAL A 413 -13.16 -14.59 25.24
C VAL A 413 -13.41 -13.64 26.43
N PRO A 414 -13.12 -14.02 27.69
CA PRO A 414 -13.31 -13.11 28.83
C PRO A 414 -12.46 -11.84 28.73
N HIS A 415 -11.19 -11.97 28.32
CA HIS A 415 -10.27 -10.84 28.21
C HIS A 415 -10.61 -9.91 27.04
N LEU A 416 -11.05 -10.46 25.91
CA LEU A 416 -11.53 -9.68 24.77
C LEU A 416 -12.79 -8.88 25.10
N LEU A 417 -13.74 -9.48 25.82
CA LEU A 417 -14.95 -8.79 26.26
C LEU A 417 -14.64 -7.70 27.30
N ALA A 418 -13.73 -7.96 28.24
CA ALA A 418 -13.26 -6.96 29.19
C ALA A 418 -12.59 -5.77 28.47
N ALA A 419 -11.70 -6.04 27.52
CA ALA A 419 -11.06 -5.00 26.71
C ALA A 419 -12.07 -4.20 25.86
N ALA A 420 -13.07 -4.87 25.28
CA ALA A 420 -14.13 -4.20 24.52
C ALA A 420 -15.01 -3.30 25.40
N ARG A 421 -15.30 -3.70 26.65
CA ARG A 421 -16.00 -2.86 27.64
C ARG A 421 -15.19 -1.63 28.03
N GLU A 422 -13.90 -1.80 28.28
CA GLU A 422 -13.00 -0.68 28.58
C GLU A 422 -12.93 0.31 27.40
N ALA A 423 -12.86 -0.20 26.17
CA ALA A 423 -12.92 0.62 24.96
C ALA A 423 -14.32 1.23 24.72
N ALA A 424 -15.39 0.61 25.23
CA ALA A 424 -16.76 1.09 25.08
C ALA A 424 -17.04 2.40 25.85
N ALA A 425 -16.19 2.76 26.82
CA ALA A 425 -16.21 4.07 27.46
C ALA A 425 -15.98 5.23 26.47
N THR A 426 -15.33 4.96 25.34
CA THR A 426 -15.09 5.92 24.25
C THR A 426 -15.98 5.68 23.02
N SER A 427 -16.48 4.45 22.81
CA SER A 427 -17.41 4.10 21.74
C SER A 427 -18.29 2.88 22.09
N PRO A 428 -19.58 3.05 22.44
CA PRO A 428 -20.44 1.98 22.97
C PRO A 428 -20.83 0.86 21.98
N SER A 429 -20.32 0.87 20.75
CA SER A 429 -20.60 -0.16 19.72
C SER A 429 -19.67 -1.38 19.81
N HIS A 430 -18.42 -1.21 20.27
CA HIS A 430 -17.39 -2.26 20.22
C HIS A 430 -17.75 -3.55 21.00
N GLU A 431 -18.36 -3.45 22.17
CA GLU A 431 -18.76 -4.64 22.94
C GLU A 431 -19.90 -5.41 22.25
N ARG A 432 -20.90 -4.69 21.71
CA ARG A 432 -22.06 -5.30 21.04
C ARG A 432 -21.66 -6.02 19.77
N ASP A 433 -20.78 -5.40 18.98
CA ASP A 433 -20.27 -5.97 17.73
C ASP A 433 -19.40 -7.20 17.99
N LEU A 434 -18.55 -7.17 19.02
CA LEU A 434 -17.76 -8.32 19.43
C LEU A 434 -18.64 -9.48 19.92
N VAL A 435 -19.65 -9.21 20.75
CA VAL A 435 -20.62 -10.23 21.20
C VAL A 435 -21.35 -10.84 20.01
N HIS A 436 -21.73 -10.04 19.01
CA HIS A 436 -22.35 -10.54 17.80
C HIS A 436 -21.40 -11.43 17.00
N ALA A 437 -20.17 -10.98 16.75
CA ALA A 437 -19.16 -11.74 16.00
C ALA A 437 -18.80 -13.07 16.67
N LEU A 438 -18.66 -13.08 18.00
CA LEU A 438 -18.44 -14.30 18.80
C LEU A 438 -19.61 -15.29 18.66
N ARG A 439 -20.85 -14.80 18.68
CA ARG A 439 -22.05 -15.64 18.47
C ARG A 439 -22.08 -16.24 17.05
N VAL A 440 -21.76 -15.45 16.04
CA VAL A 440 -21.66 -15.91 14.64
C VAL A 440 -20.58 -16.98 14.49
N ALA A 441 -19.46 -16.84 15.21
CA ALA A 441 -18.38 -17.82 15.23
C ALA A 441 -18.66 -19.07 16.09
N GLY A 442 -19.82 -19.15 16.77
CA GLY A 442 -20.16 -20.27 17.67
C GLY A 442 -19.37 -20.26 18.99
N LEU A 443 -18.70 -19.16 19.31
CA LEU A 443 -17.89 -18.97 20.52
C LEU A 443 -18.73 -18.24 21.56
N THR A 444 -19.65 -18.94 22.22
CA THR A 444 -20.43 -18.33 23.31
C THR A 444 -19.58 -18.19 24.56
N ALA A 445 -19.63 -17.02 25.20
CA ALA A 445 -19.08 -16.83 26.54
C ALA A 445 -19.71 -17.86 27.51
N PRO A 446 -18.92 -18.46 28.43
CA PRO A 446 -19.47 -19.29 29.50
C PRO A 446 -20.37 -18.49 30.46
#